data_AF-A0A7C2GZH6-F1
#
_entry.id   AF-A0A7C2GZH6-F1
#
_cell.length_a   1.000
_cell.length_b   1.000
_cell.length_c   1.000
_cell.angle_alpha   90.00
_cell.angle_beta   90.00
_cell.angle_gamma   90.00
#
_symmetry.space_group_name_H-M   'P 1'
#
loop_
_entity.id
_entity.type
_entity.pdbx_description
1 polymer ?
#
loop_
_entity_poly.entity_id
_entity_poly.type
_entity_poly.pdbx_seq_one_letter_code
_entity_poly.pdbx_strand_id
1 'polypeptide(L)'
;MFRRLVTRSVFLLAGVVAVQQPADPGPRPAPAVPDPRDPRLYCIRQFFLTRDCPAHLYAEDFIAAADENGLDWRLLPSIAFVESTGGKDVRNNNMFGWDNSNWYFPDARAGIYHVAGRLDHSPL
;
A
#
# COMPACT_ATOMS: atom_id res chain seq x y z
N MET A 1 -19.74 -67.07 -5.44
CA MET A 1 -19.73 -65.59 -5.45
C MET A 1 -19.39 -65.11 -4.05
N PHE A 2 -18.15 -64.64 -3.80
CA PHE A 2 -17.79 -63.94 -2.56
C PHE A 2 -16.70 -62.93 -2.90
N ARG A 3 -17.06 -61.64 -2.90
CA ARG A 3 -16.15 -60.50 -3.08
C ARG A 3 -15.87 -59.96 -1.68
N ARG A 4 -14.59 -59.92 -1.26
CA ARG A 4 -14.17 -59.19 -0.04
C ARG A 4 -13.24 -58.06 -0.46
N LEU A 5 -13.61 -56.86 0.00
CA LEU A 5 -13.01 -55.56 -0.30
C LEU A 5 -11.55 -55.49 0.18
N VAL A 6 -10.69 -54.91 -0.67
CA VAL A 6 -9.36 -54.42 -0.27
C VAL A 6 -9.54 -53.03 0.34
N THR A 7 -9.32 -52.90 1.64
CA THR A 7 -9.33 -51.60 2.33
C THR A 7 -8.02 -50.89 2.04
N ARG A 8 -8.07 -49.77 1.32
CA ARG A 8 -6.91 -48.88 1.09
C ARG A 8 -6.84 -47.88 2.25
N SER A 9 -5.87 -48.06 3.13
CA SER A 9 -5.53 -47.07 4.15
C SER A 9 -4.92 -45.84 3.49
N VAL A 10 -5.57 -44.69 3.65
CA VAL A 10 -5.06 -43.38 3.24
C VAL A 10 -4.40 -42.76 4.47
N PHE A 11 -3.09 -42.51 4.41
CA PHE A 11 -2.37 -41.73 5.41
C PHE A 11 -2.38 -40.26 4.99
N LEU A 12 -3.06 -39.40 5.76
CA LEU A 12 -3.01 -37.95 5.62
C LEU A 12 -1.95 -37.41 6.59
N LEU A 13 -0.81 -36.95 6.05
CA LEU A 13 0.19 -36.23 6.82
C LEU A 13 -0.15 -34.72 6.76
N ALA A 14 -0.76 -34.20 7.81
CA ALA A 14 -1.00 -32.76 7.94
C ALA A 14 0.27 -32.09 8.48
N GLY A 15 1.10 -31.57 7.57
CA GLY A 15 2.23 -30.70 7.92
C GLY A 15 1.74 -29.27 8.09
N VAL A 16 1.79 -28.74 9.32
CA VAL A 16 1.53 -27.31 9.56
C VAL A 16 2.79 -26.53 9.19
N VAL A 17 2.77 -25.84 8.05
CA VAL A 17 3.79 -24.84 7.73
C VAL A 17 3.44 -23.57 8.48
N ALA A 18 4.18 -23.26 9.55
CA ALA A 18 4.10 -21.97 10.21
C ALA A 18 4.81 -20.94 9.33
N VAL A 19 4.04 -20.17 8.56
CA VAL A 19 4.55 -18.97 7.89
C VAL A 19 4.81 -17.94 9.00
N GLN A 20 6.09 -17.62 9.23
CA GLN A 20 6.44 -16.48 10.09
C GLN A 20 6.05 -15.20 9.33
N GLN A 21 4.92 -14.60 9.68
CA GLN A 21 4.65 -13.22 9.30
C GLN A 21 5.68 -12.33 10.01
N PRO A 22 6.29 -11.34 9.31
CA PRO A 22 7.12 -10.36 9.98
C PRO A 22 6.28 -9.71 11.07
N ALA A 23 6.84 -9.63 12.28
CA ALA A 23 6.18 -9.03 13.43
C ALA A 23 5.71 -7.62 13.03
N ASP A 24 4.41 -7.38 13.19
CA ASP A 24 3.81 -6.07 13.01
C ASP A 24 4.49 -5.12 14.01
N PRO A 25 5.31 -4.15 13.55
CA PRO A 25 5.89 -3.19 14.48
C PRO A 25 4.69 -2.47 15.09
N GLY A 26 4.63 -2.41 16.42
CA GLY A 26 3.51 -1.81 17.15
C GLY A 26 3.14 -0.40 16.64
N PRO A 27 2.06 0.20 17.15
CA PRO A 27 1.47 1.42 16.59
C PRO A 27 2.54 2.45 16.23
N ARG A 28 2.73 2.68 14.93
CA ARG A 28 3.71 3.66 14.44
C ARG A 28 3.29 5.02 15.01
N PRO A 29 4.25 5.85 15.49
CA PRO A 29 3.94 7.23 15.87
C PRO A 29 3.14 7.90 14.75
N ALA A 30 2.18 8.75 15.12
CA ALA A 30 1.43 9.49 14.12
C ALA A 30 2.42 10.25 13.22
N PRO A 31 2.19 10.24 11.90
CA PRO A 31 3.16 10.78 10.98
C PRO A 31 3.40 12.27 11.22
N ALA A 32 4.65 12.70 11.06
CA ALA A 32 5.01 14.10 11.27
C ALA A 32 4.36 14.96 10.19
N VAL A 33 3.47 15.87 10.60
CA VAL A 33 2.83 16.80 9.66
C VAL A 33 3.89 17.77 9.12
N PRO A 34 4.03 17.93 7.79
CA PRO A 34 4.99 18.87 7.21
C PRO A 34 4.73 20.34 7.64
N ASP A 35 5.77 21.19 7.67
CA ASP A 35 5.60 22.63 7.88
C ASP A 35 4.64 23.19 6.80
N PRO A 36 3.60 23.95 7.14
CA PRO A 36 2.70 24.56 6.16
C PRO A 36 3.40 25.44 5.10
N ARG A 37 4.63 25.89 5.36
CA ARG A 37 5.48 26.67 4.45
C ARG A 37 6.39 25.81 3.58
N ASP A 38 6.32 24.48 3.70
CA ASP A 38 7.08 23.56 2.86
C ASP A 38 6.70 23.75 1.38
N PRO A 39 7.62 24.18 0.51
CA PRO A 39 7.32 24.41 -0.89
C PRO A 39 6.85 23.14 -1.63
N ARG A 40 7.20 21.95 -1.13
CA ARG A 40 6.75 20.67 -1.69
C ARG A 40 5.23 20.53 -1.63
N LEU A 41 4.59 21.05 -0.57
CA LEU A 41 3.13 21.00 -0.42
C LEU A 41 2.43 21.71 -1.58
N TYR A 42 2.91 22.91 -1.92
CA TYR A 42 2.38 23.66 -3.05
C TYR A 42 2.57 22.89 -4.36
N CYS A 43 3.76 22.34 -4.59
CA CYS A 43 4.08 21.58 -5.80
C CYS A 43 3.15 20.37 -6.00
N ILE A 44 3.00 19.51 -4.98
CA ILE A 44 2.13 18.31 -5.08
C ILE A 44 0.67 18.73 -5.25
N ARG A 45 0.21 19.69 -4.42
CA ARG A 45 -1.19 20.14 -4.46
C ARG A 45 -1.53 20.71 -5.83
N GLN A 46 -0.70 21.58 -6.39
CA GLN A 46 -0.93 22.16 -7.72
C GLN A 46 -0.83 21.12 -8.82
N PHE A 47 0.13 20.21 -8.76
CA PHE A 47 0.29 19.14 -9.75
C PHE A 47 -1.01 18.35 -9.96
N PHE A 48 -1.67 17.96 -8.87
CA PHE A 48 -2.94 17.24 -8.92
C PHE A 48 -4.14 18.16 -9.19
N LEU A 49 -4.19 19.32 -8.54
CA LEU A 49 -5.33 20.24 -8.63
C LEU A 49 -5.52 20.76 -10.07
N THR A 50 -4.44 21.15 -10.76
CA THR A 50 -4.53 21.66 -12.15
C THR A 50 -4.95 20.59 -13.15
N ARG A 51 -5.05 19.33 -12.72
CA ARG A 51 -5.45 18.17 -13.51
C ARG A 51 -6.74 17.54 -12.96
N ASP A 52 -7.45 18.20 -12.04
CA ASP A 52 -8.66 17.71 -11.38
C ASP A 52 -8.49 16.34 -10.70
N CYS A 53 -7.30 16.03 -10.21
CA CYS A 53 -7.00 14.75 -9.57
C CYS A 53 -7.34 14.80 -8.08
N PRO A 54 -8.17 13.88 -7.53
CA PRO A 54 -8.53 13.85 -6.10
C PRO A 54 -7.33 13.77 -5.14
N ALA A 55 -6.19 13.25 -5.60
CA ALA A 55 -4.97 13.11 -4.82
C ALA A 55 -4.41 14.43 -4.26
N HIS A 56 -4.84 15.61 -4.75
CA HIS A 56 -4.43 16.91 -4.21
C HIS A 56 -4.74 17.09 -2.71
N LEU A 57 -5.73 16.34 -2.17
CA LEU A 57 -6.09 16.36 -0.75
C LEU A 57 -5.04 15.71 0.15
N TYR A 58 -4.16 14.88 -0.41
CA TYR A 58 -3.19 14.07 0.34
C TYR A 58 -1.75 14.59 0.23
N ALA A 59 -1.55 15.86 -0.16
CA ALA A 59 -0.22 16.44 -0.33
C ALA A 59 0.65 16.33 0.93
N GLU A 60 0.07 16.54 2.11
CA GLU A 60 0.76 16.36 3.40
C GLU A 60 1.15 14.90 3.63
N ASP A 61 0.21 13.97 3.38
CA ASP A 61 0.42 12.54 3.54
C ASP A 61 1.51 11.99 2.62
N PHE A 62 1.59 12.46 1.36
CA PHE A 62 2.66 12.07 0.45
C PHE A 62 4.05 12.49 0.94
N ILE A 63 4.17 13.72 1.47
CA ILE A 63 5.44 14.23 1.98
C ILE A 63 5.84 13.50 3.26
N ALA A 64 4.93 13.40 4.22
CA ALA A 64 5.19 12.75 5.50
C ALA A 64 5.59 11.28 5.29
N ALA A 65 4.85 10.54 4.46
CA ALA A 65 5.18 9.16 4.15
C ALA A 65 6.53 9.03 3.41
N ALA A 66 6.87 9.96 2.52
CA ALA A 66 8.16 9.94 1.85
C ALA A 66 9.32 10.23 2.82
N ASP A 67 9.19 11.27 3.65
CA ASP A 67 10.21 11.69 4.61
C ASP A 67 10.49 10.59 5.66
N GLU A 68 9.45 9.93 6.16
CA GLU A 68 9.57 8.81 7.12
C GLU A 68 10.30 7.60 6.57
N ASN A 69 10.21 7.39 5.26
CA ASN A 69 10.72 6.20 4.58
C ASN A 69 11.94 6.54 3.70
N GLY A 70 12.54 7.74 3.86
CA GLY A 70 13.71 8.16 3.11
C GLY A 70 13.52 8.22 1.59
N LEU A 71 12.28 8.37 1.11
CA LEU A 71 11.93 8.38 -0.30
C LEU A 71 12.02 9.80 -0.88
N ASP A 72 12.27 9.90 -2.20
CA ASP A 72 12.05 11.15 -2.92
C ASP A 72 10.56 11.51 -2.85
N TRP A 73 10.25 12.72 -2.35
CA TRP A 73 8.87 13.19 -2.13
C TRP A 73 8.00 13.21 -3.41
N ARG A 74 8.61 13.15 -4.60
CA ARG A 74 7.90 13.11 -5.89
C ARG A 74 7.48 11.70 -6.27
N LEU A 75 8.04 10.67 -5.66
CA LEU A 75 7.84 9.28 -6.04
C LEU A 75 6.38 8.84 -5.89
N LEU A 76 5.82 8.95 -4.68
CA LEU A 76 4.46 8.52 -4.39
C LEU A 76 3.41 9.28 -5.22
N PRO A 77 3.48 10.63 -5.35
CA PRO A 77 2.59 11.36 -6.26
C PRO A 77 2.66 10.88 -7.72
N SER A 78 3.86 10.54 -8.20
CA SER A 78 4.07 10.07 -9.57
C SER A 78 3.45 8.69 -9.80
N ILE A 79 3.63 7.76 -8.85
CA ILE A 79 2.99 6.43 -8.90
C ILE A 79 1.47 6.59 -8.89
N ALA A 80 0.91 7.35 -7.94
CA ALA A 80 -0.53 7.58 -7.87
C ALA A 80 -1.09 8.19 -9.17
N PHE A 81 -0.33 9.08 -9.83
CA PHE A 81 -0.72 9.63 -11.12
C PHE A 81 -0.75 8.56 -12.22
N VAL A 82 0.30 7.74 -12.33
CA VAL A 82 0.37 6.69 -13.37
C VAL A 82 -0.68 5.61 -13.17
N GLU A 83 -0.90 5.17 -11.92
CA GLU A 83 -1.74 4.02 -11.59
C GLU A 83 -3.24 4.32 -11.58
N SER A 84 -3.63 5.53 -11.19
CA SER A 84 -5.06 5.89 -11.00
C SER A 84 -5.43 7.25 -11.56
N THR A 85 -4.56 7.87 -12.36
CA THR A 85 -4.69 9.28 -12.79
C THR A 85 -4.87 10.21 -11.58
N GLY A 86 -4.08 9.99 -10.53
CA GLY A 86 -4.07 10.80 -9.32
C GLY A 86 -5.35 10.64 -8.51
N GLY A 87 -5.86 9.42 -8.42
CA GLY A 87 -7.04 9.08 -7.65
C GLY A 87 -8.37 9.22 -8.39
N LYS A 88 -8.39 9.39 -9.72
CA LYS A 88 -9.62 9.46 -10.51
C LYS A 88 -10.23 8.09 -10.79
N ASP A 89 -9.37 7.09 -11.02
CA ASP A 89 -9.78 5.71 -11.24
C ASP A 89 -9.29 4.85 -10.07
N VAL A 90 -10.08 4.81 -9.00
CA VAL A 90 -9.72 4.12 -7.75
C VAL A 90 -10.77 3.09 -7.42
N ARG A 91 -10.27 1.88 -7.13
CA ARG A 91 -11.02 0.81 -6.49
C ARG A 91 -10.41 0.56 -5.11
N ASN A 92 -11.23 0.19 -4.12
CA ASN A 92 -10.75 -0.26 -2.80
C ASN A 92 -9.85 0.74 -2.04
N ASN A 93 -10.05 2.05 -2.26
CA ASN A 93 -9.19 3.14 -1.74
C ASN A 93 -7.70 3.00 -2.12
N ASN A 94 -7.43 2.29 -3.20
CA ASN A 94 -6.09 1.90 -3.63
C ASN A 94 -5.67 2.70 -4.86
N MET A 95 -5.11 3.89 -4.64
CA MET A 95 -4.68 4.78 -5.74
C MET A 95 -3.36 4.37 -6.40
N PHE A 96 -2.71 3.33 -5.89
CA PHE A 96 -1.38 2.87 -6.31
C PHE A 96 -1.41 1.53 -7.07
N GLY A 97 -2.59 1.00 -7.38
CA GLY A 97 -2.70 -0.29 -8.06
C GLY A 97 -2.19 -1.48 -7.24
N TRP A 98 -1.99 -1.33 -5.92
CA TRP A 98 -1.36 -2.35 -5.07
C TRP A 98 -2.12 -3.67 -5.14
N ASP A 99 -1.42 -4.77 -5.35
CA ASP A 99 -2.03 -6.11 -5.56
C ASP A 99 -3.10 -6.09 -6.67
N ASN A 100 -2.79 -5.47 -7.82
CA ASN A 100 -3.71 -5.31 -8.95
C ASN A 100 -5.06 -4.68 -8.54
N SER A 101 -5.00 -3.69 -7.64
CA SER A 101 -6.16 -3.03 -7.02
C SER A 101 -7.13 -3.97 -6.29
N ASN A 102 -6.72 -5.20 -5.93
CA ASN A 102 -7.53 -6.15 -5.16
C ASN A 102 -7.39 -5.96 -3.65
N TRP A 103 -6.31 -5.33 -3.20
CA TRP A 103 -6.14 -4.97 -1.79
C TRP A 103 -7.04 -3.79 -1.41
N TYR A 104 -7.72 -3.93 -0.27
CA TYR A 104 -8.53 -2.87 0.35
C TYR A 104 -7.75 -2.12 1.42
N PHE A 105 -7.70 -0.80 1.26
CA PHE A 105 -7.26 0.11 2.31
C PHE A 105 -8.47 0.75 3.00
N PRO A 106 -8.43 0.94 4.33
CA PRO A 106 -9.49 1.66 5.05
C PRO A 106 -9.79 3.04 4.44
N ASP A 107 -8.73 3.75 4.02
CA ASP A 107 -8.80 5.00 3.29
C ASP A 107 -7.55 5.16 2.39
N ALA A 108 -7.55 6.20 1.56
CA ALA A 108 -6.44 6.49 0.66
C ALA A 108 -5.13 6.80 1.42
N ARG A 109 -5.22 7.42 2.60
CA ARG A 109 -4.08 7.69 3.48
C ARG A 109 -3.38 6.40 3.87
N ALA A 110 -4.12 5.40 4.33
CA ALA A 110 -3.57 4.09 4.68
C ALA A 110 -2.82 3.45 3.52
N GLY A 111 -3.33 3.60 2.28
CA GLY A 111 -2.64 3.18 1.07
C GLY A 111 -1.30 3.89 0.86
N ILE A 112 -1.23 5.21 1.08
CA ILE A 112 0.00 6.01 0.94
C ILE A 112 1.09 5.49 1.89
N TYR A 113 0.79 5.35 3.18
CA TYR A 113 1.78 4.89 4.17
C TYR A 113 2.15 3.41 4.01
N HIS A 114 1.22 2.57 3.56
CA HIS A 114 1.52 1.17 3.25
C HIS A 114 2.51 1.06 2.10
N VAL A 115 2.22 1.71 0.97
CA VAL A 115 3.06 1.65 -0.22
C VAL A 115 4.44 2.28 0.04
N ALA A 116 4.51 3.41 0.74
CA ALA A 116 5.77 4.04 1.14
C ALA A 116 6.66 3.09 1.96
N GLY A 117 6.09 2.48 3.01
CA GLY A 117 6.83 1.53 3.85
C GLY A 117 7.29 0.29 3.08
N ARG A 118 6.48 -0.18 2.12
CA ARG A 118 6.89 -1.30 1.26
C ARG A 118 8.04 -0.95 0.32
N LEU A 119 8.11 0.27 -0.20
CA LEU A 119 9.17 0.71 -1.10
C LEU A 119 10.53 0.88 -0.39
N ASP A 120 10.55 1.40 0.84
CA ASP A 120 11.78 1.53 1.64
C ASP A 120 12.39 0.18 2.02
N HIS A 121 11.55 -0.79 2.39
CA HIS A 121 11.99 -2.12 2.78
C HIS A 121 12.10 -3.10 1.59
N SER A 122 11.90 -2.63 0.35
CA SER A 122 11.98 -3.49 -0.82
C SER A 122 13.43 -3.64 -1.26
N PRO A 123 13.97 -4.86 -1.34
CA PRO A 123 15.33 -5.11 -1.81
C PRO A 123 15.39 -5.13 -3.34
N LEU A 124 14.71 -4.21 -4.04
CA LEU A 124 14.76 -4.17 -5.51
C LEU A 124 16.20 -4.30 -6.02
#